data_AF-A0A428P2W7-F1
#
_entry.id   AF-A0A428P2W7-F1
#
_cell.length_a   1.000
_cell.length_b   1.000
_cell.length_c   1.000
_cell.angle_alpha   90.00
_cell.angle_beta   90.00
_cell.angle_gamma   90.00
#
_symmetry.space_group_name_H-M   'P 1'
#
loop_
_entity.id
_entity.type
_entity.pdbx_description
1 polymer ?
#
loop_
_entity_poly.entity_id
_entity_poly.type
_entity_poly.pdbx_seq_one_letter_code
_entity_poly.pdbx_strand_id
1 'polypeptide(L)' 'MPASPLPGASSPLNEAGWRRSRFTYRQLSQLASSNTSCPLRVVAHIDLDAFYAQCEMVRLGTPEDKPLAVQQW' A
#
# COMPACT_ATOMS: atom_id res chain seq x y z
N MET A 1 -52.89 30.53 10.15
CA MET A 1 -52.71 29.06 10.12
C MET A 1 -51.61 28.75 9.12
N PRO A 2 -50.40 28.32 9.54
CA PRO A 2 -49.40 27.89 8.58
C PRO A 2 -49.79 26.50 8.05
N ALA A 3 -49.70 26.34 6.73
CA ALA A 3 -50.06 25.11 6.04
C ALA A 3 -49.09 23.96 6.40
N SER A 4 -49.62 22.75 6.51
CA SER A 4 -48.87 21.52 6.80
C SER A 4 -47.85 21.21 5.70
N PRO A 5 -46.66 20.66 6.02
CA PRO A 5 -45.67 20.30 5.01
C PRO A 5 -46.12 19.05 4.23
N LEU A 6 -45.81 19.03 2.93
CA LEU A 6 -46.06 17.89 2.04
C LEU A 6 -45.26 16.65 2.46
N PRO A 7 -45.85 15.44 2.44
CA PRO A 7 -45.12 14.20 2.69
C PRO A 7 -44.37 13.83 1.41
N GLY A 8 -43.05 14.04 1.41
CA GLY A 8 -42.22 13.74 0.24
C GLY A 8 -40.91 14.50 0.14
N ALA A 9 -40.59 15.38 1.09
CA ALA A 9 -39.24 15.91 1.20
C ALA A 9 -38.31 14.80 1.71
N SER A 10 -37.79 14.00 0.78
CA SER A 10 -36.60 13.19 1.00
C SER A 10 -35.57 14.04 1.72
N SER A 11 -35.03 13.51 2.82
CA SER A 11 -34.01 14.13 3.65
C SER A 11 -33.03 14.97 2.82
N PRO A 12 -32.58 16.14 3.31
CA PRO A 12 -31.62 16.94 2.58
C PRO A 12 -30.44 16.03 2.20
N LEU A 13 -30.20 15.89 0.90
CA LEU A 13 -28.99 15.26 0.41
C LEU A 13 -27.87 16.04 1.09
N ASN A 14 -27.15 15.35 1.97
CA ASN A 14 -26.03 15.89 2.71
C ASN A 14 -25.09 16.61 1.72
N GLU A 15 -25.19 17.93 1.64
CA GLU A 15 -24.36 18.84 0.83
C GLU A 15 -22.90 18.81 1.33
N ALA A 16 -22.60 18.11 2.42
CA ALA A 16 -21.29 17.52 2.65
C ALA A 16 -21.15 16.27 1.76
N GLY A 17 -21.07 16.51 0.44
CA GLY A 17 -21.09 15.49 -0.60
C GLY A 17 -20.18 14.32 -0.24
N TRP A 18 -20.79 13.14 -0.10
CA TRP A 18 -20.09 11.89 0.16
C TRP A 18 -18.95 11.79 -0.86
N ARG A 19 -17.71 12.01 -0.42
CA ARG A 19 -16.55 11.98 -1.32
C ARG A 19 -16.43 10.55 -1.84
N ARG A 20 -16.97 10.31 -3.04
CA ARG A 20 -16.83 9.02 -3.72
C ARG A 20 -15.34 8.77 -3.93
N SER A 21 -14.90 7.55 -3.65
CA SER A 21 -13.52 7.15 -3.91
C SER A 21 -13.18 7.39 -5.39
N ARG A 22 -11.94 7.82 -5.66
CA ARG A 22 -11.40 7.90 -7.03
C ARG A 22 -11.15 6.52 -7.64
N PHE A 23 -11.28 5.46 -6.84
CA PHE A 23 -11.00 4.08 -7.21
C PHE A 23 -12.28 3.24 -7.27
N THR A 24 -12.24 2.17 -8.06
CA THR A 24 -13.38 1.28 -8.28
C THR A 24 -13.22 -0.04 -7.52
N TYR A 25 -14.33 -0.73 -7.25
CA TYR A 25 -14.30 -2.09 -6.68
C TYR A 25 -13.53 -3.08 -7.58
N ARG A 26 -13.57 -2.89 -8.90
CA ARG A 26 -12.74 -3.67 -9.84
C ARG A 26 -11.25 -3.49 -9.55
N GLN A 27 -10.79 -2.27 -9.32
CA GLN A 27 -9.38 -2.00 -8.97
C GLN A 27 -9.02 -2.59 -7.61
N LEU A 28 -9.96 -2.58 -6.64
CA LEU A 28 -9.75 -3.24 -5.35
C LEU A 28 -9.59 -4.76 -5.51
N SER A 29 -10.47 -5.40 -6.27
CA SER A 29 -10.37 -6.85 -6.56
C SER A 29 -9.11 -7.20 -7.34
N GLN A 30 -8.58 -6.30 -8.17
CA GLN A 30 -7.33 -6.47 -8.91
C GLN A 30 -6.08 -6.51 -8.01
N LEU A 31 -6.17 -6.10 -6.74
CA LEU A 31 -5.07 -6.28 -5.78
C LEU A 31 -4.76 -7.75 -5.53
N ALA A 32 -5.77 -8.62 -5.52
CA ALA A 32 -5.61 -10.06 -5.27
C ALA A 32 -4.85 -10.79 -6.40
N SER A 33 -4.80 -10.21 -7.61
CA SER A 33 -4.08 -10.77 -8.75
C SER A 33 -2.77 -10.04 -9.07
N SER A 34 -2.30 -9.18 -8.17
CA SER A 34 -1.06 -8.41 -8.34
C SER A 34 -0.97 -7.69 -9.70
N ASN A 35 -2.10 -7.16 -10.18
CA ASN A 35 -2.18 -6.56 -11.51
C ASN A 35 -1.25 -5.34 -11.62
N THR A 36 -0.31 -5.37 -12.57
CA THR A 36 0.71 -4.34 -12.76
C THR A 36 0.16 -3.01 -13.29
N SER A 37 -1.02 -2.98 -13.90
CA SER A 37 -1.68 -1.75 -14.34
C SER A 37 -2.70 -1.21 -13.34
N CYS A 38 -2.88 -1.85 -12.17
CA CYS A 38 -3.82 -1.39 -11.15
C CYS A 38 -3.31 -0.11 -10.49
N PRO A 39 -4.09 0.98 -10.46
CA PRO A 39 -3.67 2.23 -9.82
C PRO A 39 -3.61 2.16 -8.29
N LEU A 40 -4.18 1.10 -7.69
CA LEU A 40 -4.05 0.82 -6.26
C LEU A 40 -2.81 -0.02 -5.92
N ARG A 41 -1.98 -0.39 -6.90
CA ARG A 41 -0.78 -1.21 -6.68
C ARG A 41 0.19 -0.50 -5.73
N VAL A 42 0.61 -1.22 -4.69
CA VAL A 42 1.71 -0.82 -3.80
C VAL A 42 2.97 -1.56 -4.25
N VAL A 43 4.08 -0.83 -4.40
CA VAL A 43 5.37 -1.40 -4.85
C VAL A 43 6.39 -1.16 -3.75
N ALA A 44 7.07 -2.23 -3.33
CA ALA A 44 8.24 -2.16 -2.47
C ALA A 44 9.49 -2.49 -3.28
N HIS A 45 10.54 -1.68 -3.11
CA HIS A 45 11.88 -1.98 -3.57
C HIS A 45 12.67 -2.48 -2.35
N ILE A 46 13.30 -3.64 -2.48
CA ILE A 46 14.04 -4.29 -1.39
C ILE A 46 15.48 -4.44 -1.84
N ASP A 47 16.40 -3.85 -1.08
CA ASP A 47 17.84 -3.98 -1.23
C ASP A 47 18.41 -4.68 0.01
N LEU A 48 19.45 -5.48 -0.16
CA LEU A 48 20.07 -6.22 0.92
C LEU A 48 21.34 -5.48 1.37
N ASP A 49 21.36 -5.07 2.63
CA ASP A 49 22.48 -4.34 3.22
C ASP A 49 23.77 -5.14 3.13
N ALA A 50 24.79 -4.58 2.47
CA ALA A 50 26.10 -5.20 2.31
C ALA A 50 26.02 -6.69 1.90
N PHE A 51 25.18 -7.01 0.92
CA PHE A 51 24.76 -8.38 0.56
C PHE A 51 25.88 -9.43 0.61
N TYR A 52 26.99 -9.21 -0.09
CA TYR A 52 28.09 -10.17 -0.10
C TYR A 52 28.73 -10.35 1.27
N ALA A 53 28.89 -9.28 2.07
CA ALA A 53 29.42 -9.41 3.42
C ALA A 53 28.47 -10.22 4.30
N GLN A 54 27.16 -9.98 4.24
CA GLN A 54 26.18 -10.76 5.02
C GLN A 54 26.16 -12.23 4.62
N CYS A 55 26.25 -12.55 3.32
CA CYS A 55 26.38 -13.93 2.85
C CYS A 55 27.61 -14.61 3.44
N GLU A 56 28.76 -13.93 3.40
CA GLU A 56 30.02 -14.46 3.89
C GLU A 56 30.04 -14.56 5.42
N MET A 57 29.34 -13.67 6.14
CA MET A 57 29.18 -13.76 7.59
C MET A 57 28.43 -15.04 7.99
N VAL A 58 27.31 -15.35 7.33
CA VAL A 58 26.55 -16.60 7.57
C VAL A 58 27.40 -17.81 7.18
N ARG A 59 28.03 -17.78 6.01
CA ARG A 59 28.85 -18.89 5.50
C ARG A 59 30.01 -19.24 6.42
N LEU A 60 30.65 -18.22 7.01
CA LEU A 60 31.82 -18.37 7.88
C LEU A 60 31.45 -18.50 9.37
N GLY A 61 30.18 -18.36 9.75
CA GLY A 61 29.78 -18.26 11.15
C GLY A 61 30.41 -17.05 11.85
N THR A 62 30.58 -15.94 11.14
CA THR A 62 31.18 -14.72 11.67
C THR A 62 30.17 -13.99 12.56
N PRO A 63 30.55 -13.62 13.80
CA PRO A 63 29.72 -12.79 14.68
C PRO A 63 29.31 -11.46 14.01
N GLU A 64 28.10 -10.97 14.31
CA GLU A 64 27.54 -9.74 13.71
C GLU A 64 28.34 -8.47 14.04
N ASP A 65 29.02 -8.46 15.19
CA ASP A 65 29.86 -7.36 15.66
C ASP A 65 31.28 -7.40 15.08
N LYS A 66 31.63 -8.46 14.34
CA LYS A 66 32.94 -8.58 13.70
C LYS A 66 32.92 -7.91 12.33
N PRO A 67 33.79 -6.91 12.08
CA PRO A 67 33.87 -6.26 10.78
C PRO A 67 34.32 -7.28 9.72
N LEU A 68 33.58 -7.32 8.61
CA LEU A 68 33.85 -8.18 7.46
C LEU A 68 33.64 -7.39 6.16
N ALA A 69 34.55 -7.56 5.22
CA ALA A 69 34.43 -7.04 3.85
C ALA A 69 34.71 -8.17 2.86
N VAL A 70 34.03 -8.14 1.72
CA VAL A 70 34.29 -9.05 0.61
C VAL A 70 35.19 -8.35 -0.40
N GLN A 71 36.30 -8.99 -0.76
CA GLN A 71 37.20 -8.53 -1.80
C GLN A 71 36.96 -9.34 -3.07
N GLN A 72 36.94 -8.65 -4.20
CA GLN A 72 37.01 -9.24 -5.52
C GLN A 72 38.24 -8.69 -6.23
N TRP A 73 39.27 -9.54 -6.36
CA TRP A 73 40.61 -9.28 -6.94
C TRP A 73 41.26 -7.98 -6.48
#